data_AF-Q92WE3-F1
#
_entry.id   AF-Q92WE3-F1
#
_cell.length_a   1.000
_cell.length_b   1.000
_cell.length_c   1.000
_cell.angle_alpha   90.00
_cell.angle_beta   90.00
_cell.angle_gamma   90.00
#
_symmetry.space_group_name_H-M   'P 1'
#
loop_
_entity.id
_entity.type
_entity.pdbx_description
1 polymer ?
#
loop_
_entity_poly.entity_id
_entity_poly.type
_entity_poly.pdbx_seq_one_letter_code
_entity_poly.pdbx_strand_id
1 'polypeptide(L)'
;MEIVAKLRSLPGHVFWPDDVSLVGSSDIIPSKILTSGQVTDTYLLALAKARGGKLATFDRKLSAAAVTKGNSALHLIATNRS
;
A
#
# COMPACT_ATOMS: atom_id res chain seq x y z
N MET A 1 -21.37 2.07 5.15
CA MET A 1 -20.05 2.66 4.78
C MET A 1 -20.26 3.88 3.88
N GLU A 2 -20.71 5.01 4.44
CA GLU A 2 -21.08 6.20 3.65
C GLU A 2 -19.86 6.97 3.10
N ILE A 3 -18.78 7.05 3.88
CA ILE A 3 -17.57 7.81 3.51
C ILE A 3 -16.85 7.21 2.29
N VAL A 4 -16.74 5.88 2.23
CA VAL A 4 -16.10 5.17 1.09
C VAL A 4 -16.93 5.36 -0.19
N ALA A 5 -18.26 5.33 -0.07
CA ALA A 5 -19.14 5.59 -1.20
C ALA A 5 -18.98 7.02 -1.73
N LYS A 6 -18.90 8.01 -0.82
CA LYS A 6 -18.65 9.41 -1.18
C LYS A 6 -17.29 9.61 -1.86
N LEU A 7 -16.21 9.04 -1.32
CA LEU A 7 -14.88 9.13 -1.93
C LEU A 7 -14.83 8.52 -3.33
N ARG A 8 -15.52 7.38 -3.55
CA ARG A 8 -15.64 6.74 -4.88
C ARG A 8 -16.45 7.55 -5.88
N SER A 9 -17.32 8.45 -5.42
CA SER A 9 -18.11 9.31 -6.32
C SER A 9 -17.34 10.53 -6.83
N LEU A 10 -16.16 10.83 -6.25
CA LEU A 10 -15.32 11.92 -6.71
C LEU A 10 -14.62 11.54 -8.03
N PRO A 11 -14.56 12.44 -9.03
CA PRO A 11 -13.83 12.21 -10.27
C PRO A 11 -12.37 11.84 -10.01
N GLY A 12 -11.88 10.80 -10.69
CA GLY A 12 -10.50 10.32 -10.54
C GLY A 12 -10.25 9.35 -9.39
N HIS A 13 -11.28 8.98 -8.61
CA HIS A 13 -11.16 7.98 -7.54
C HIS A 13 -11.72 6.63 -7.98
N VAL A 14 -10.90 5.59 -7.92
CA VAL A 14 -11.30 4.21 -8.22
C VAL A 14 -11.04 3.35 -6.99
N PHE A 15 -12.04 2.54 -6.62
CA PHE A 15 -11.86 1.55 -5.57
C PHE A 15 -11.12 0.33 -6.12
N TRP A 16 -10.07 -0.10 -5.44
CA TRP A 16 -9.40 -1.36 -5.72
C TRP A 16 -9.89 -2.43 -4.74
N PRO A 17 -10.53 -3.50 -5.23
CA PRO A 17 -10.89 -4.64 -4.39
C PRO A 17 -9.64 -5.39 -3.95
N ASP A 18 -9.84 -6.28 -2.98
CA ASP A 18 -8.82 -7.26 -2.63
C ASP A 18 -8.51 -8.17 -3.81
N ASP A 19 -7.26 -8.14 -4.26
CA ASP A 19 -6.82 -8.75 -5.52
C ASP A 19 -5.34 -9.17 -5.49
N VAL A 20 -4.74 -9.24 -4.29
CA VAL A 20 -3.36 -9.70 -4.10
C VAL A 20 -3.28 -10.65 -2.91
N SER A 21 -2.53 -11.74 -3.07
CA SER A 21 -2.22 -12.65 -1.96
C SER A 21 -0.88 -12.28 -1.33
N LEU A 22 -0.82 -12.25 0.01
CA LEU A 22 0.44 -12.16 0.74
C LEU A 22 1.20 -13.49 0.76
N VAL A 23 0.49 -14.60 0.59
CA VAL A 23 1.04 -15.96 0.65
C VAL A 23 1.18 -16.53 -0.75
N GLY A 24 2.34 -17.08 -1.07
CA GLY A 24 2.62 -17.67 -2.39
C GLY A 24 2.84 -16.66 -3.51
N SER A 25 2.81 -15.35 -3.23
CA SER A 25 3.18 -14.31 -4.20
C SER A 25 4.70 -14.22 -4.32
N SER A 26 5.22 -14.26 -5.56
CA SER A 26 6.64 -14.06 -5.85
C SER A 26 7.13 -12.63 -5.56
N ASP A 27 6.19 -11.70 -5.40
CA ASP A 27 6.47 -10.29 -5.14
C ASP A 27 6.56 -9.96 -3.65
N ILE A 28 6.21 -10.91 -2.77
CA ILE A 28 6.26 -10.74 -1.32
C ILE A 28 7.45 -11.52 -0.77
N ILE A 29 8.13 -10.91 0.21
CA ILE A 29 9.23 -11.53 0.95
C ILE A 29 8.76 -11.69 2.40
N PRO A 30 8.10 -12.81 2.77
CA PRO A 30 7.46 -12.96 4.08
C PRO A 30 8.42 -12.78 5.26
N SER A 31 9.69 -13.17 5.10
CA SER A 31 10.73 -13.03 6.12
C SER A 31 11.07 -11.56 6.47
N LYS A 32 10.57 -10.60 5.70
CA LYS A 32 10.71 -9.15 5.97
C LYS A 32 9.49 -8.54 6.66
N ILE A 33 8.43 -9.33 6.89
CA ILE A 33 7.28 -8.94 7.71
C ILE A 33 7.58 -9.37 9.15
N LEU A 34 8.12 -8.43 9.93
CA LEU A 34 8.64 -8.67 11.28
C LEU A 34 7.59 -8.46 12.38
N THR A 35 6.54 -7.70 12.09
CA THR A 35 5.46 -7.41 13.05
C THR A 35 4.11 -7.58 12.39
N SER A 36 3.08 -7.86 13.20
CA SER A 36 1.69 -7.94 12.73
C SER A 36 1.22 -6.62 12.09
N GLY A 37 1.72 -5.48 12.56
CA GLY A 37 1.41 -4.17 11.97
C GLY A 37 1.88 -4.01 10.53
N GLN A 38 2.96 -4.69 10.14
CA GLN A 38 3.50 -4.61 8.77
C GLN A 38 2.69 -5.40 7.74
N VAL A 39 1.78 -6.28 8.18
CA VAL A 39 0.95 -7.10 7.27
C VAL A 39 0.09 -6.22 6.38
N THR A 40 -0.65 -5.27 6.98
CA THR A 40 -1.52 -4.35 6.24
C THR A 40 -0.72 -3.43 5.33
N ASP A 41 0.39 -2.88 5.80
CA ASP A 41 1.25 -2.01 5.00
C ASP A 41 1.84 -2.74 3.78
N THR A 42 2.33 -3.96 4.00
CA THR A 42 2.86 -4.81 2.93
C THR A 42 1.78 -5.12 1.90
N TYR A 43 0.58 -5.44 2.37
CA TYR A 43 -0.56 -5.71 1.50
C TYR A 43 -0.93 -4.48 0.64
N LEU A 44 -1.09 -3.31 1.25
CA LEU A 44 -1.46 -2.09 0.53
C LEU A 44 -0.39 -1.67 -0.49
N LEU A 45 0.89 -1.83 -0.13
CA LEU A 45 1.99 -1.54 -1.03
C LEU A 45 2.03 -2.52 -2.21
N ALA A 46 1.81 -3.81 -1.95
CA ALA A 46 1.75 -4.84 -2.98
C ALA A 46 0.55 -4.64 -3.93
N LEU A 47 -0.62 -4.29 -3.38
CA LEU A 47 -1.80 -3.96 -4.18
C LEU A 47 -1.54 -2.76 -5.09
N ALA A 48 -0.93 -1.70 -4.55
CA ALA A 48 -0.56 -0.53 -5.34
C ALA A 48 0.40 -0.90 -6.48
N LYS A 49 1.44 -1.70 -6.19
CA LYS A 49 2.39 -2.18 -7.19
C LYS A 49 1.71 -3.01 -8.29
N ALA A 50 0.86 -3.97 -7.91
CA ALA A 50 0.16 -4.85 -8.84
C ALA A 50 -0.78 -4.08 -9.79
N ARG A 51 -1.34 -2.95 -9.33
CA ARG A 51 -2.18 -2.05 -10.12
C ARG A 51 -1.40 -0.97 -10.89
N GLY A 52 -0.07 -0.99 -10.84
CA GLY A 52 0.79 0.02 -11.49
C GLY A 52 0.73 1.40 -10.82
N GLY A 53 0.23 1.49 -9.59
CA GLY A 53 0.09 2.71 -8.82
C GLY A 53 1.16 2.88 -7.75
N LYS A 54 0.91 3.85 -6.85
CA LYS A 54 1.73 4.10 -5.66
C LYS A 54 0.87 4.21 -4.41
N LEU A 55 1.33 3.63 -3.31
CA LEU A 55 0.79 3.85 -1.99
C LEU A 55 1.26 5.22 -1.48
N ALA A 56 0.36 6.20 -1.49
CA ALA A 56 0.60 7.50 -0.89
C ALA A 56 0.38 7.44 0.62
N THR A 57 1.39 7.79 1.43
CA THR A 57 1.31 7.70 2.89
C THR A 57 2.03 8.85 3.58
N PHE A 58 1.59 9.20 4.79
CA PHE A 58 2.32 10.10 5.71
C PHE A 58 3.17 9.33 6.72
N ASP A 59 3.02 8.00 6.79
CA ASP A 59 3.77 7.18 7.71
C ASP A 59 5.21 6.99 7.22
N ARG A 60 6.14 7.62 7.93
CA ARG A 60 7.59 7.51 7.68
C ARG A 60 8.19 6.19 8.15
N LYS A 61 7.44 5.42 8.95
CA LYS A 61 7.88 4.12 9.48
C LYS A 61 7.50 2.96 8.56
N LEU A 62 6.64 3.19 7.57
CA LEU A 62 6.23 2.16 6.62
C LEU A 62 7.46 1.66 5.85
N SER A 63 7.74 0.38 5.99
CA SER A 63 8.86 -0.28 5.31
C SER A 63 8.40 -0.91 3.99
N ALA A 64 9.11 -0.61 2.90
CA ALA A 64 8.86 -1.23 1.60
C ALA A 64 9.59 -2.58 1.41
N ALA A 65 10.32 -3.05 2.42
CA ALA A 65 11.27 -4.17 2.28
C ALA A 65 10.60 -5.54 2.05
N ALA A 66 9.33 -5.69 2.43
CA ALA A 66 8.58 -6.93 2.24
C ALA A 66 7.98 -7.08 0.83
N VAL A 67 8.09 -6.06 -0.01
CA VAL A 67 7.62 -6.08 -1.41
C VAL A 67 8.82 -5.95 -2.34
N THR A 68 8.96 -6.87 -3.30
CA THR A 68 10.01 -6.82 -4.32
C THR A 68 9.91 -5.51 -5.09
N LYS A 69 11.00 -4.73 -5.12
CA LYS A 69 11.03 -3.37 -5.68
C LYS A 69 9.99 -2.41 -5.05
N GLY A 70 9.57 -2.65 -3.80
CA GLY A 70 8.49 -1.90 -3.14
C GLY A 70 8.67 -0.39 -3.14
N ASN A 71 9.91 0.12 -3.08
CA ASN A 71 10.19 1.55 -3.15
C ASN A 71 9.65 2.22 -4.42
N SER A 72 9.52 1.51 -5.55
CA SER A 72 8.94 2.11 -6.77
C SER A 72 7.44 2.38 -6.65
N ALA A 73 6.77 1.69 -5.73
CA ALA A 73 5.34 1.79 -5.46
C ALA A 73 5.03 2.57 -4.18
N LEU A 74 6.02 3.13 -3.47
CA LEU A 74 5.81 3.94 -2.28
C LEU A 74 5.91 5.43 -2.62
N HIS A 75 4.96 6.24 -2.13
CA HIS A 75 5.00 7.69 -2.21
C HIS A 75 4.80 8.30 -0.83
N LEU A 76 5.90 8.71 -0.20
CA LEU A 76 5.85 9.41 1.08
C LEU A 76 5.46 10.87 0.87
N ILE A 77 4.34 11.29 1.46
CA ILE A 77 3.88 12.67 1.40
C ILE A 77 4.64 13.46 2.46
N ALA A 78 5.36 14.50 2.03
CA ALA A 78 6.06 15.39 2.94
C ALA A 78 5.05 16.14 3.82
N THR A 79 5.21 16.02 5.14
CA THR A 79 4.53 16.89 6.10
C THR A 79 5.43 18.10 6.35
N ASN A 80 5.11 19.27 5.82
CA ASN A 80 5.73 20.50 6.31
C ASN A 80 5.33 20.66 7.77
N ARG A 81 6.29 20.51 8.71
CA ARG A 81 6.10 20.98 10.07
C ARG A 81 6.42 22.47 10.06
N SER A 82 5.38 23.29 10.15
CA SER A 82 5.46 24.69 10.59
C SER A 82 5.99 24.76 12.02
#